data_AF-A0A2E9XHK7-F1
#
_entry.id   AF-A0A2E9XHK7-F1
#
_cell.length_a   1.000
_cell.length_b   1.000
_cell.length_c   1.000
_cell.angle_alpha   90.00
_cell.angle_beta   90.00
_cell.angle_gamma   90.00
#
_symmetry.space_group_name_H-M   'P 1'
#
loop_
_entity.id
_entity.type
_entity.pdbx_description
1 polymer ?
#
loop_
_entity_poly.entity_id
_entity_poly.type
_entity_poly.pdbx_seq_one_letter_code
_entity_poly.pdbx_strand_id
1 'polypeptide(L)'
;MKDRILISEESVPKFSSHVKLEFNKQRDQWVVLAPEKLIVPDKTSVAILKFCDGKSTIRSIIDKLTAQYKAKREVISRDVTGLIQDLADK
;
A
#
# COMPACT_ATOMS: atom_id res chain seq x y z
N MET A 1 -9.75 19.10 10.87
CA MET A 1 -10.76 18.06 10.60
C MET A 1 -10.12 17.11 9.61
N LYS A 2 -9.77 15.87 9.98
CA LYS A 2 -9.14 14.93 9.06
C LYS A 2 -10.23 14.46 8.07
N ASP A 3 -10.10 14.83 6.80
CA ASP A 3 -10.91 14.27 5.73
C ASP A 3 -10.78 12.75 5.76
N ARG A 4 -11.83 12.06 6.20
CA ARG A 4 -11.87 10.59 6.16
C ARG A 4 -12.01 10.22 4.69
N ILE A 5 -10.89 9.95 4.04
CA ILE A 5 -10.88 9.49 2.66
C ILE A 5 -11.46 8.07 2.69
N LEU A 6 -12.67 7.93 2.14
CA LEU A 6 -13.28 6.62 1.89
C LEU A 6 -12.57 6.00 0.70
N ILE A 7 -11.85 4.92 0.96
CA ILE A 7 -11.07 4.22 -0.04
C ILE A 7 -11.97 3.23 -0.79
N SER A 8 -12.21 3.51 -2.07
CA SER A 8 -13.00 2.67 -2.98
C SER A 8 -12.08 1.95 -3.99
N GLU A 9 -12.58 0.93 -4.68
CA GLU A 9 -11.79 0.19 -5.69
C GLU A 9 -11.27 1.08 -6.84
N GLU A 10 -11.93 2.22 -7.08
CA GLU A 10 -11.55 3.23 -8.08
C GLU A 10 -10.59 4.28 -7.52
N SER A 11 -10.37 4.29 -6.19
CA SER A 11 -9.41 5.20 -5.57
C SER A 11 -8.00 4.89 -6.04
N VAL A 12 -7.23 5.94 -6.22
CA VAL A 12 -5.84 5.88 -6.66
C VAL A 12 -4.95 6.24 -5.47
N PRO A 13 -4.47 5.25 -4.70
CA PRO A 13 -3.66 5.49 -3.53
C PRO A 13 -2.32 6.09 -3.95
N LYS A 14 -1.92 7.13 -3.23
CA LYS A 14 -0.66 7.82 -3.42
C LYS A 14 0.01 7.97 -2.06
N PHE A 15 1.33 7.81 -2.02
CA PHE A 15 2.11 8.17 -0.85
C PHE A 15 1.94 9.65 -0.51
N SER A 16 1.76 9.94 0.79
CA SER A 16 1.81 11.30 1.29
C SER A 16 3.21 11.89 1.07
N SER A 17 3.34 13.21 0.91
CA SER A 17 4.61 13.87 0.56
C SER A 17 5.78 13.56 1.51
N HIS A 18 5.47 13.18 2.75
CA HIS A 18 6.46 12.87 3.78
C HIS A 18 6.77 11.37 3.89
N VAL A 19 6.06 10.52 3.14
CA VAL A 19 6.23 9.06 3.17
C VAL A 19 6.95 8.60 1.90
N LYS A 20 8.03 7.83 2.06
CA LYS A 20 8.79 7.27 0.93
C LYS A 20 9.04 5.79 1.13
N LEU A 21 8.81 5.00 0.08
CA LEU A 21 9.20 3.60 0.03
C LEU A 21 10.63 3.52 -0.54
N GLU A 22 11.57 3.04 0.27
CA GLU A 22 12.99 2.91 -0.10
C GLU A 22 13.46 1.46 0.07
N PHE A 23 14.37 1.01 -0.80
CA PHE A 23 14.99 -0.30 -0.67
C PHE A 23 16.27 -0.20 0.14
N ASN A 24 16.27 -0.80 1.33
CA ASN A 24 17.43 -0.89 2.19
C ASN A 24 18.37 -2.00 1.72
N LYS A 25 19.43 -1.61 1.00
CA LYS A 25 20.46 -2.53 0.48
C LYS A 25 21.24 -3.27 1.57
N GLN A 26 21.38 -2.69 2.78
CA GLN A 26 22.13 -3.34 3.86
C GLN A 26 21.41 -4.55 4.43
N ARG A 27 20.07 -4.56 4.37
CA ARG A 27 19.24 -5.63 4.91
C ARG A 27 18.35 -6.31 3.86
N ASP A 28 18.64 -6.04 2.59
CA ASP A 28 17.93 -6.55 1.40
C ASP A 28 16.39 -6.52 1.54
N GLN A 29 15.87 -5.41 2.07
CA GLN A 29 14.44 -5.28 2.40
C GLN A 29 13.90 -3.90 2.08
N TRP A 30 12.60 -3.83 1.85
CA TRP A 30 11.90 -2.59 1.59
C TRP A 30 11.46 -1.96 2.90
N VAL A 31 11.68 -0.65 3.04
CA VAL A 31 11.34 0.13 4.22
C VAL A 31 10.50 1.34 3.81
N VAL A 32 9.50 1.66 4.62
CA VAL A 32 8.72 2.89 4.48
C VAL A 32 9.28 3.90 5.48
N LEU A 33 9.84 4.97 4.95
CA LEU A 33 10.31 6.12 5.69
C LEU A 33 9.12 7.07 5.86
N ALA A 34 8.57 7.14 7.08
CA ALA A 34 7.59 8.14 7.48
C ALA A 34 8.24 9.12 8.48
N PRO A 35 7.76 10.37 8.58
CA PRO A 35 8.43 11.40 9.38
C PRO A 35 8.53 11.05 10.87
N GLU A 36 7.55 10.31 11.40
CA GLU A 36 7.53 9.92 12.81
C GLU A 36 8.09 8.52 13.08
N LYS A 37 8.20 7.65 12.05
CA LYS A 37 8.67 6.27 12.23
C LYS A 37 9.17 5.62 10.93
N LEU A 38 10.14 4.72 11.08
CA LEU A 38 10.51 3.76 10.05
C LEU A 38 9.65 2.52 10.20
N ILE A 39 8.98 2.11 9.12
CA ILE A 39 8.12 0.92 9.08
C ILE A 39 8.78 -0.08 8.13
N VAL A 40 8.91 -1.32 8.56
CA VAL A 40 9.34 -2.43 7.70
C VAL A 40 8.08 -3.19 7.29
N PRO A 41 7.50 -2.92 6.11
CA PRO A 41 6.38 -3.70 5.61
C PRO A 41 6.78 -5.14 5.29
N ASP A 42 5.85 -6.07 5.50
CA ASP A 42 5.97 -7.44 5.00
C ASP A 42 5.98 -7.49 3.47
N LYS A 43 6.43 -8.62 2.91
CA LYS A 43 6.53 -8.81 1.45
C LYS A 43 5.23 -8.49 0.70
N THR A 44 4.08 -8.83 1.27
CA THR A 44 2.77 -8.53 0.70
C THR A 44 2.49 -7.03 0.72
N SER A 45 2.69 -6.38 1.87
CA SER A 45 2.55 -4.92 2.01
C SER A 45 3.49 -4.17 1.07
N VAL A 46 4.73 -4.61 0.91
CA VAL A 46 5.67 -4.04 -0.07
C VAL A 46 5.13 -4.13 -1.49
N ALA A 47 4.57 -5.28 -1.88
CA ALA A 47 4.00 -5.44 -3.20
C ALA A 47 2.83 -4.48 -3.43
N ILE A 48 1.94 -4.32 -2.46
CA ILE A 48 0.84 -3.34 -2.49
C ILE A 48 1.40 -1.92 -2.64
N LEU A 49 2.31 -1.55 -1.75
CA LEU A 49 2.94 -0.23 -1.67
C LEU A 49 3.71 0.14 -2.95
N LYS A 50 4.34 -0.84 -3.62
CA LYS A 50 4.97 -0.64 -4.93
C LYS A 50 4.00 -0.24 -6.03
N PHE A 51 2.72 -0.61 -5.92
CA PHE A 51 1.71 -0.19 -6.88
C PHE A 51 1.02 1.14 -6.52
N CYS A 52 1.19 1.62 -5.29
CA CYS A 52 0.66 2.89 -4.78
C CYS A 52 1.47 4.12 -5.28
N ASP A 53 1.63 4.24 -6.59
CA ASP A 53 2.37 5.35 -7.25
C ASP A 53 1.49 6.59 -7.51
N GLY A 54 0.22 6.56 -7.11
CA GLY A 54 -0.76 7.60 -7.49
C GLY A 54 -1.24 7.50 -8.94
N LYS A 55 -1.02 6.35 -9.61
CA LYS A 55 -1.48 6.05 -10.98
C LYS A 55 -2.34 4.80 -11.08
N SER A 56 -2.06 3.79 -10.25
CA SER A 56 -2.80 2.52 -10.26
C SER A 56 -4.02 2.62 -9.35
N THR A 57 -5.19 2.19 -9.83
CA THR A 57 -6.39 2.06 -9.02
C THR A 57 -6.31 0.81 -8.14
N ILE A 58 -6.97 0.85 -6.97
CA ILE A 58 -7.02 -0.28 -6.04
C ILE A 58 -7.50 -1.55 -6.73
N ARG A 59 -8.50 -1.46 -7.60
CA ARG A 59 -8.97 -2.57 -8.42
C ARG A 59 -7.84 -3.25 -9.20
N SER A 60 -7.00 -2.47 -9.87
CA SER A 60 -5.88 -3.00 -10.67
C SER A 60 -4.79 -3.60 -9.79
N ILE A 61 -4.54 -3.00 -8.62
CA ILE A 61 -3.61 -3.52 -7.62
C ILE A 61 -4.08 -4.89 -7.13
N ILE A 62 -5.36 -5.00 -6.75
CA ILE A 62 -5.98 -6.24 -6.28
C ILE A 62 -5.88 -7.32 -7.37
N ASP A 63 -6.19 -6.99 -8.62
CA ASP A 63 -6.16 -7.95 -9.73
C ASP A 63 -4.73 -8.47 -9.97
N LYS A 64 -3.74 -7.57 -10.00
CA LYS A 64 -2.31 -7.93 -10.12
C LYS A 64 -1.83 -8.81 -8.97
N LEU A 65 -2.18 -8.48 -7.73
CA LEU A 65 -1.80 -9.25 -6.56
C LEU A 65 -2.50 -10.61 -6.50
N THR A 66 -3.78 -10.66 -6.88
CA THR A 66 -4.54 -11.90 -7.00
C THR A 66 -3.86 -12.85 -8.00
N ALA A 67 -3.43 -12.33 -9.16
CA ALA A 67 -2.70 -13.11 -10.15
C ALA A 67 -1.30 -13.54 -9.66
N GLN A 68 -0.59 -12.65 -8.97
CA GLN A 68 0.79 -12.87 -8.55
C GLN A 68 0.90 -13.83 -7.36
N TYR A 69 0.00 -13.70 -6.37
CA TYR A 69 -0.03 -14.53 -5.16
C TYR A 69 -1.00 -15.70 -5.26
N LYS A 70 -1.77 -15.82 -6.35
CA LYS A 70 -2.83 -16.84 -6.54
C LYS A 70 -3.81 -16.94 -5.35
N ALA A 71 -4.02 -15.82 -4.67
CA ALA A 71 -4.90 -15.71 -3.52
C ALA A 71 -6.31 -15.32 -3.96
N LYS A 72 -7.30 -15.46 -3.07
CA LYS A 72 -8.67 -14.99 -3.35
C LYS A 72 -8.70 -13.46 -3.41
N ARG A 73 -9.38 -12.92 -4.43
CA ARG A 73 -9.59 -11.47 -4.61
C ARG A 73 -10.13 -10.80 -3.35
N GLU A 74 -11.08 -11.42 -2.67
CA GLU A 74 -11.69 -10.88 -1.45
C GLU A 74 -10.68 -10.70 -0.31
N VAL A 75 -9.74 -11.63 -0.18
CA VAL A 75 -8.68 -11.58 0.85
C VAL A 75 -7.71 -10.44 0.53
N ILE A 76 -7.24 -10.38 -0.71
CA ILE A 76 -6.35 -9.32 -1.19
C ILE A 76 -7.04 -7.95 -1.09
N SER A 77 -8.31 -7.85 -1.47
CA SER A 77 -9.08 -6.61 -1.37
C SER A 77 -9.19 -6.11 0.06
N ARG A 78 -9.49 -6.99 1.02
CA ARG A 78 -9.53 -6.61 2.43
C ARG A 78 -8.18 -6.15 2.95
N ASP A 79 -7.11 -6.84 2.56
CA ASP A 79 -5.74 -6.49 2.96
C ASP A 79 -5.30 -5.14 2.38
N VAL A 80 -5.49 -4.95 1.08
CA VAL A 80 -5.18 -3.70 0.36
C VAL A 80 -5.98 -2.53 0.91
N THR A 81 -7.31 -2.66 0.98
CA THR A 81 -8.18 -1.58 1.46
C THR A 81 -7.92 -1.29 2.93
N GLY A 82 -7.72 -2.32 3.77
CA GLY A 82 -7.40 -2.14 5.19
C GLY A 82 -6.07 -1.41 5.40
N LEU A 83 -5.02 -1.82 4.68
CA LEU A 83 -3.70 -1.19 4.77
C LEU A 83 -3.72 0.28 4.28
N ILE A 84 -4.38 0.56 3.15
CA ILE A 84 -4.49 1.92 2.62
C ILE A 84 -5.37 2.79 3.55
N GLN A 85 -6.45 2.23 4.11
CA GLN A 85 -7.32 2.97 5.02
C GLN A 85 -6.61 3.30 6.34
N ASP A 86 -5.83 2.38 6.91
CA ASP A 86 -5.00 2.64 8.09
C ASP A 86 -3.97 3.74 7.82
N LEU A 87 -3.30 3.67 6.66
CA LEU A 87 -2.36 4.70 6.22
C LEU A 87 -3.03 6.06 5.93
N ALA A 88 -4.30 6.07 5.54
CA ALA A 88 -5.07 7.30 5.29
C ALA A 88 -5.65 7.92 6.57
N ASP A 89 -5.99 7.11 7.57
CA ASP A 89 -6.50 7.61 8.87
C ASP A 89 -5.36 8.23 9.71
N LYS A 90 -4.13 7.77 9.51
CA LYS A 90 -2.94 8.21 10.22
C LYS A 90 -2.36 9.51 9.70
#